data_AF-A0A094E390-F1
#
_entry.id   AF-A0A094E390-F1
#
_cell.length_a   1.000
_cell.length_b   1.000
_cell.length_c   1.000
_cell.angle_alpha   90.00
_cell.angle_beta   90.00
_cell.angle_gamma   90.00
#
_symmetry.space_group_name_H-M   'P 1'
#
loop_
_entity.id
_entity.type
_entity.pdbx_description
1 polymer ?
#
loop_
_entity_poly.entity_id
_entity_poly.type
_entity_poly.pdbx_seq_one_letter_code
_entity_poly.pdbx_strand_id
1 'polypeptide(L)'
;MLSKTLTAVALLAGNAAAKIFYAGVAESGGEFGVYSPTAEVGFGLPGTFGVDYKFIDEAGIDVYVDQNKVNLFRVAFLLERLCPVETGLGATFSETHFSEIEDAVNYITLTKGAYCILDPHNYMRYNDPSQQPMTGSIIGDTSDPTAATTEQFGAFWGELARRFVDNEKVIFGLMNEPHDMDTNLVLANDQAAVDAIRATGALQLIIAPGNGWTGGHAWTEDYPGNSPASSEVMHQLSDPASNLAFDIHEYLDTDFSGTHSSCENLASTALAPLTAWLKEHNFKAMITEFGASNGTQCASYVSDILNYMADNEEYIGWTAWAAGPFWGPNSPCCTDSKQFGSLEPGSKAADGGEGLYDTVWLEEMQPLVPTADLVWSGISSHTPAQNAVYDAFRLTPDFNFSPRGPDSPIGEGSPPTLYGTTAESQANAVGDCERSLLPQSQKALYFQDTQIIYVTMPGDPHEIAATRFCVYLDQKLGGAAAVPPTTVPPTTVSSTCWHAEDGSRCRRRVAV
;
A
#
# COMPACT_ATOMS: atom_id res chain seq x y z
N MET A 1 -51.62 37.08 -16.37
CA MET A 1 -51.22 36.56 -15.03
C MET A 1 -50.95 35.07 -15.15
N LEU A 2 -49.72 34.67 -15.48
CA LEU A 2 -49.25 33.30 -15.29
C LEU A 2 -47.77 33.40 -14.93
N SER A 3 -47.49 33.40 -13.62
CA SER A 3 -46.13 33.35 -13.09
C SER A 3 -45.70 31.90 -13.06
N LYS A 4 -44.64 31.57 -13.80
CA LYS A 4 -43.97 30.26 -13.73
C LYS A 4 -43.05 30.28 -12.52
N THR A 5 -43.39 29.52 -11.49
CA THR A 5 -42.50 29.25 -10.36
C THR A 5 -41.49 28.20 -10.81
N LEU A 6 -40.24 28.60 -11.02
CA LEU A 6 -39.11 27.68 -11.14
C LEU A 6 -38.75 27.22 -9.73
N THR A 7 -38.97 25.94 -9.42
CA THR A 7 -38.41 25.31 -8.22
C THR A 7 -36.94 24.99 -8.50
N ALA A 8 -36.03 25.73 -7.89
CA ALA A 8 -34.62 25.40 -7.89
C ALA A 8 -34.42 24.14 -7.01
N VAL A 9 -34.06 23.03 -7.62
CA VAL A 9 -33.49 21.88 -6.91
C VAL A 9 -32.04 22.24 -6.63
N ALA A 10 -31.75 22.64 -5.39
CA ALA A 10 -30.38 22.69 -4.92
C ALA A 10 -29.89 21.23 -4.84
N LEU A 11 -29.03 20.82 -5.77
CA LEU A 11 -28.15 19.68 -5.50
C LEU A 11 -27.26 20.13 -4.35
N LEU A 12 -27.54 19.64 -3.14
CA LEU A 12 -26.51 19.48 -2.14
C LEU A 12 -25.55 18.44 -2.73
N ALA A 13 -24.50 18.90 -3.41
CA ALA A 13 -23.30 18.12 -3.53
C ALA A 13 -22.92 17.78 -2.09
N GLY A 14 -23.07 16.52 -1.70
CA GLY A 14 -22.51 16.06 -0.44
C GLY A 14 -21.03 16.36 -0.52
N ASN A 15 -20.54 17.17 0.41
CA ASN A 15 -19.10 17.26 0.65
C ASN A 15 -18.66 15.82 0.97
N ALA A 16 -18.10 15.13 -0.02
CA ALA A 16 -17.22 14.02 0.26
C ALA A 16 -16.01 14.67 0.92
N ALA A 17 -16.03 14.75 2.25
CA ALA A 17 -14.84 15.12 3.00
C ALA A 17 -13.77 14.08 2.63
N ALA A 18 -12.58 14.53 2.23
CA ALA A 18 -11.46 13.63 2.07
C ALA A 18 -11.24 12.92 3.41
N LYS A 19 -10.97 11.62 3.36
CA LYS A 19 -10.79 10.80 4.55
C LYS A 19 -9.34 10.38 4.60
N ILE A 20 -8.54 11.17 5.29
CA ILE A 20 -7.20 10.72 5.71
C ILE A 20 -7.42 9.51 6.61
N PHE A 21 -7.13 8.33 6.09
CA PHE A 21 -7.30 7.07 6.80
C PHE A 21 -6.08 6.77 7.68
N TYR A 22 -4.91 7.25 7.26
CA TYR A 22 -3.64 6.97 7.89
C TYR A 22 -2.88 8.27 8.16
N ALA A 23 -2.47 8.50 9.40
CA ALA A 23 -1.67 9.64 9.77
C ALA A 23 -0.67 9.22 10.84
N GLY A 24 0.57 9.71 10.74
CA GLY A 24 1.56 9.50 11.78
C GLY A 24 2.96 9.95 11.39
N VAL A 25 3.96 9.13 11.69
CA VAL A 25 5.37 9.55 11.66
C VAL A 25 6.27 8.46 11.08
N ALA A 26 7.36 8.86 10.43
CA ALA A 26 8.41 7.94 10.04
C ALA A 26 9.31 7.60 11.25
N GLU A 27 9.65 6.33 11.38
CA GLU A 27 10.56 5.77 12.37
C GLU A 27 11.90 5.48 11.68
N SER A 28 12.80 6.46 11.75
CA SER A 28 14.13 6.39 11.18
C SER A 28 15.14 5.88 12.21
N GLY A 29 16.06 5.02 11.75
CA GLY A 29 17.11 4.45 12.56
C GLY A 29 17.50 3.04 12.12
N GLY A 30 16.65 2.32 11.42
CA GLY A 30 16.95 0.99 10.86
C GLY A 30 17.89 1.02 9.66
N GLU A 31 18.00 2.18 9.02
CA GLU A 31 18.85 2.51 7.88
C GLU A 31 20.19 3.17 8.27
N PHE A 32 20.35 3.52 9.54
CA PHE A 32 21.53 4.26 10.02
C PHE A 32 22.82 3.43 10.07
N GLY A 33 23.95 4.11 10.28
CA GLY A 33 25.21 3.48 10.67
C GLY A 33 26.09 2.98 9.52
N VAL A 34 25.75 3.32 8.27
CA VAL A 34 26.45 2.83 7.07
C VAL A 34 27.27 3.90 6.32
N TYR A 35 27.10 5.17 6.64
CA TYR A 35 27.84 6.25 5.97
C TYR A 35 29.36 6.20 6.26
N SER A 36 30.17 6.19 5.20
CA SER A 36 31.63 6.20 5.27
C SER A 36 32.22 7.48 4.66
N PRO A 37 32.86 8.38 5.43
CA PRO A 37 33.46 9.61 4.88
C PRO A 37 34.61 9.35 3.88
N THR A 38 35.08 8.12 3.77
CA THR A 38 36.14 7.70 2.84
C THR A 38 35.63 6.79 1.72
N ALA A 39 34.31 6.64 1.58
CA ALA A 39 33.67 5.73 0.61
C ALA A 39 34.20 4.28 0.72
N GLU A 40 34.40 3.80 1.95
CA GLU A 40 34.72 2.40 2.19
C GLU A 40 33.48 1.54 1.95
N VAL A 41 33.48 0.80 0.84
CA VAL A 41 32.39 -0.12 0.47
C VAL A 41 32.17 -1.14 1.59
N GLY A 42 30.91 -1.30 1.99
CA GLY A 42 30.52 -2.22 3.07
C GLY A 42 30.76 -1.70 4.48
N PHE A 43 31.18 -0.43 4.63
CA PHE A 43 31.29 0.19 5.94
C PHE A 43 29.97 0.13 6.71
N GLY A 44 30.04 -0.26 7.99
CA GLY A 44 28.87 -0.34 8.86
C GLY A 44 27.90 -1.49 8.54
N LEU A 45 28.20 -2.35 7.56
CA LEU A 45 27.42 -3.56 7.28
C LEU A 45 28.00 -4.79 8.00
N PRO A 46 27.15 -5.67 8.59
CA PRO A 46 25.71 -5.47 8.81
C PRO A 46 25.42 -4.46 9.94
N GLY A 47 26.41 -4.13 10.76
CA GLY A 47 26.22 -3.32 11.98
C GLY A 47 25.67 -4.16 13.14
N THR A 48 25.40 -3.50 14.26
CA THR A 48 24.92 -4.13 15.50
C THR A 48 23.60 -3.49 15.91
N PHE A 49 22.53 -4.29 15.98
CA PHE A 49 21.23 -3.84 16.46
C PHE A 49 21.30 -3.27 17.89
N GLY A 50 20.65 -2.13 18.10
CA GLY A 50 20.66 -1.40 19.37
C GLY A 50 21.94 -0.59 19.63
N VAL A 51 22.89 -0.58 18.68
CA VAL A 51 24.10 0.25 18.74
C VAL A 51 24.23 1.10 17.48
N ASP A 52 24.30 0.48 16.32
CA ASP A 52 24.51 1.16 15.03
C ASP A 52 23.18 1.51 14.35
N TYR A 53 22.16 0.67 14.56
CA TYR A 53 20.80 0.88 14.06
C TYR A 53 19.76 0.32 15.05
N LYS A 54 18.54 0.86 15.00
CA LYS A 54 17.36 0.36 15.74
C LYS A 54 16.10 0.87 15.02
N PHE A 55 15.08 0.04 14.90
CA PHE A 55 13.90 0.36 14.09
C PHE A 55 12.93 1.34 14.75
N ILE A 56 12.64 1.17 16.05
CA ILE A 56 11.64 1.99 16.76
C ILE A 56 12.07 2.28 18.21
N ASP A 57 11.49 3.30 18.82
CA ASP A 57 11.37 3.40 20.27
C ASP A 57 9.95 3.07 20.74
N GLU A 58 9.77 1.95 21.45
CA GLU A 58 8.45 1.48 21.89
C GLU A 58 7.69 2.52 22.75
N ALA A 59 8.41 3.29 23.58
CA ALA A 59 7.80 4.34 24.39
C ALA A 59 7.39 5.54 23.54
N GLY A 60 8.17 5.90 22.52
CA GLY A 60 7.78 6.83 21.47
C GLY A 60 6.49 6.41 20.76
N ILE A 61 6.43 5.18 20.27
CA ILE A 61 5.23 4.60 19.65
C ILE A 61 4.02 4.67 20.61
N ASP A 62 4.21 4.35 21.90
CA ASP A 62 3.16 4.44 22.91
C ASP A 62 2.61 5.87 23.04
N VAL A 63 3.48 6.88 23.10
CA VAL A 63 3.07 8.29 23.15
C VAL A 63 2.27 8.66 21.90
N TYR A 64 2.76 8.28 20.73
CA TYR A 64 2.09 8.58 19.47
C TYR A 64 0.69 7.95 19.37
N VAL A 65 0.55 6.67 19.70
CA VAL A 65 -0.74 5.98 19.63
C VAL A 65 -1.66 6.41 20.78
N ASP A 66 -1.18 6.41 22.01
CA ASP A 66 -2.03 6.56 23.19
C ASP A 66 -2.36 8.02 23.51
N GLN A 67 -1.50 8.97 23.13
CA GLN A 67 -1.67 10.39 23.45
C GLN A 67 -1.95 11.22 22.21
N ASN A 68 -1.15 11.05 21.14
CA ASN A 68 -1.30 11.79 19.90
C ASN A 68 -2.36 11.22 18.95
N LYS A 69 -2.82 9.98 19.20
CA LYS A 69 -3.90 9.33 18.47
C LYS A 69 -3.62 9.16 16.97
N VAL A 70 -2.36 8.98 16.60
CA VAL A 70 -1.94 8.63 15.24
C VAL A 70 -1.92 7.11 15.07
N ASN A 71 -2.10 6.63 13.83
CA ASN A 71 -2.32 5.21 13.53
C ASN A 71 -1.36 4.65 12.47
N LEU A 72 -0.34 5.39 12.05
CA LEU A 72 0.58 4.98 10.98
C LEU A 72 2.03 5.24 11.37
N PHE A 73 2.89 4.26 11.13
CA PHE A 73 4.34 4.39 11.30
C PHE A 73 5.05 3.86 10.06
N ARG A 74 6.03 4.61 9.54
CA ARG A 74 6.87 4.18 8.41
C ARG A 74 8.25 3.75 8.90
N VAL A 75 8.54 2.46 8.86
CA VAL A 75 9.77 1.89 9.43
C VAL A 75 10.80 1.71 8.32
N ALA A 76 11.84 2.54 8.36
CA ALA A 76 12.95 2.49 7.42
C ALA A 76 13.91 1.34 7.76
N PHE A 77 14.35 0.59 6.75
CA PHE A 77 15.37 -0.46 6.89
C PHE A 77 16.23 -0.57 5.63
N LEU A 78 17.45 -1.13 5.77
CA LEU A 78 18.33 -1.40 4.62
C LEU A 78 18.12 -2.79 4.03
N LEU A 79 18.03 -2.85 2.71
CA LEU A 79 18.06 -4.09 1.94
C LEU A 79 19.31 -4.92 2.24
N GLU A 80 20.49 -4.31 2.39
CA GLU A 80 21.75 -5.03 2.62
C GLU A 80 21.82 -5.76 3.96
N ARG A 81 21.07 -5.28 4.96
CA ARG A 81 20.94 -5.96 6.26
C ARG A 81 20.00 -7.15 6.17
N LEU A 82 18.87 -6.97 5.49
CA LEU A 82 17.87 -8.02 5.33
C LEU A 82 18.32 -9.09 4.31
N CYS A 83 18.92 -8.68 3.21
CA CYS A 83 19.55 -9.51 2.17
C CYS A 83 21.07 -9.23 2.15
N PRO A 84 21.88 -10.00 2.89
CA PRO A 84 23.34 -9.82 2.91
C PRO A 84 23.94 -9.83 1.51
N VAL A 85 24.95 -8.97 1.27
CA VAL A 85 25.60 -8.79 -0.04
C VAL A 85 26.18 -10.10 -0.57
N GLU A 86 26.61 -11.00 0.32
CA GLU A 86 27.15 -12.31 -0.03
C GLU A 86 26.11 -13.26 -0.63
N THR A 87 24.84 -13.08 -0.27
CA THR A 87 23.70 -13.83 -0.81
C THR A 87 22.98 -13.07 -1.92
N GLY A 88 23.17 -11.76 -2.00
CA GLY A 88 22.53 -10.86 -2.95
C GLY A 88 21.06 -10.59 -2.63
N LEU A 89 20.49 -9.62 -3.34
CA LEU A 89 19.06 -9.31 -3.27
C LEU A 89 18.24 -10.51 -3.77
N GLY A 90 17.16 -10.85 -3.05
CA GLY A 90 16.27 -11.94 -3.41
C GLY A 90 15.57 -12.52 -2.17
N ALA A 91 15.22 -13.80 -2.23
CA ALA A 91 14.44 -14.48 -1.18
C ALA A 91 15.27 -15.07 -0.01
N THR A 92 16.59 -14.83 0.03
CA THR A 92 17.44 -15.34 1.12
C THR A 92 17.69 -14.23 2.13
N PHE A 93 16.95 -14.26 3.24
CA PHE A 93 17.06 -13.25 4.28
C PHE A 93 18.04 -13.63 5.37
N SER A 94 18.65 -12.62 5.99
CA SER A 94 19.22 -12.76 7.32
C SER A 94 18.09 -12.93 8.32
N GLU A 95 17.93 -14.14 8.87
CA GLU A 95 16.86 -14.42 9.85
C GLU A 95 16.97 -13.56 11.11
N THR A 96 18.18 -13.16 11.50
CA THR A 96 18.39 -12.23 12.62
C THR A 96 17.77 -10.86 12.31
N HIS A 97 18.13 -10.23 11.18
CA HIS A 97 17.62 -8.91 10.83
C HIS A 97 16.13 -8.96 10.50
N PHE A 98 15.64 -10.05 9.90
CA PHE A 98 14.21 -10.25 9.72
C PHE A 98 13.47 -10.26 11.06
N SER A 99 13.96 -11.00 12.06
CA SER A 99 13.35 -11.03 13.39
C SER A 99 13.31 -9.65 14.05
N GLU A 100 14.34 -8.82 13.85
CA GLU A 100 14.39 -7.46 14.40
C GLU A 100 13.37 -6.53 13.73
N ILE A 101 13.18 -6.64 12.40
CA ILE A 101 12.13 -5.92 11.67
C ILE A 101 10.75 -6.43 12.12
N GLU A 102 10.58 -7.76 12.20
CA GLU A 102 9.33 -8.41 12.61
C GLU A 102 8.91 -7.98 14.03
N ASP A 103 9.84 -7.86 14.97
CA ASP A 103 9.55 -7.40 16.33
C ASP A 103 9.02 -5.95 16.33
N ALA A 104 9.65 -5.05 15.56
CA ALA A 104 9.20 -3.67 15.43
C ALA A 104 7.80 -3.58 14.78
N VAL A 105 7.59 -4.31 13.68
CA VAL A 105 6.30 -4.38 12.99
C VAL A 105 5.22 -4.94 13.90
N ASN A 106 5.50 -6.02 14.65
CA ASN A 106 4.55 -6.65 15.55
C ASN A 106 4.20 -5.75 16.74
N TYR A 107 5.16 -4.96 17.25
CA TYR A 107 4.87 -3.97 18.26
C TYR A 107 3.85 -2.94 17.75
N ILE A 108 4.10 -2.35 16.58
CA ILE A 108 3.20 -1.37 15.96
C ILE A 108 1.82 -2.00 15.68
N THR A 109 1.80 -3.15 15.02
CA THR A 109 0.58 -3.71 14.42
C THR A 109 -0.24 -4.58 15.36
N LEU A 110 0.40 -5.42 16.18
CA LEU A 110 -0.27 -6.37 17.07
C LEU A 110 -0.41 -5.82 18.49
N THR A 111 0.63 -5.17 19.02
CA THR A 111 0.58 -4.60 20.38
C THR A 111 -0.18 -3.28 20.41
N LYS A 112 0.11 -2.37 19.48
CA LYS A 112 -0.50 -1.03 19.45
C LYS A 112 -1.69 -0.91 18.51
N GLY A 113 -1.85 -1.85 17.58
CA GLY A 113 -2.96 -1.84 16.64
C GLY A 113 -2.88 -0.71 15.60
N ALA A 114 -1.71 -0.12 15.38
CA ALA A 114 -1.47 0.84 14.31
C ALA A 114 -1.04 0.13 13.02
N TYR A 115 -0.90 0.88 11.92
CA TYR A 115 -0.41 0.40 10.64
C TYR A 115 1.09 0.67 10.51
N CYS A 116 1.78 -0.22 9.80
CA CYS A 116 3.22 -0.15 9.58
C CYS A 116 3.52 -0.18 8.09
N ILE A 117 4.16 0.87 7.57
CA ILE A 117 4.79 0.84 6.25
C ILE A 117 6.17 0.20 6.42
N LEU A 118 6.41 -0.85 5.64
CA LEU A 118 7.75 -1.41 5.44
C LEU A 118 8.44 -0.59 4.36
N ASP A 119 9.52 0.10 4.70
CA ASP A 119 10.27 0.97 3.80
C ASP A 119 11.71 0.47 3.62
N PRO A 120 12.04 -0.22 2.51
CA PRO A 120 13.42 -0.42 2.11
C PRO A 120 14.01 0.92 1.67
N HIS A 121 14.84 1.50 2.54
CA HIS A 121 15.34 2.86 2.43
C HIS A 121 16.59 2.94 1.55
N ASN A 122 16.43 2.59 0.27
CA ASN A 122 17.53 2.16 -0.59
C ASN A 122 17.66 2.90 -1.92
N TYR A 123 16.81 3.87 -2.26
CA TYR A 123 16.97 4.72 -3.45
C TYR A 123 16.98 3.94 -4.77
N MET A 124 16.26 2.80 -4.80
CA MET A 124 16.29 1.80 -5.88
C MET A 124 17.71 1.30 -6.21
N ARG A 125 18.59 1.30 -5.20
CA ARG A 125 19.98 0.86 -5.27
C ARG A 125 20.24 -0.20 -4.21
N TYR A 126 21.18 -1.08 -4.51
CA TYR A 126 21.61 -2.16 -3.62
C TYR A 126 23.11 -2.37 -3.76
N ASN A 127 23.74 -2.98 -2.76
CA ASN A 127 25.12 -3.51 -2.67
C ASN A 127 26.16 -2.58 -2.01
N ASP A 128 25.93 -1.27 -1.99
CA ASP A 128 26.87 -0.30 -1.41
C ASP A 128 26.14 0.94 -0.84
N PRO A 129 25.76 0.90 0.45
CA PRO A 129 25.10 2.03 1.09
C PRO A 129 26.09 3.08 1.65
N SER A 130 27.40 2.94 1.40
CA SER A 130 28.44 3.71 2.13
C SER A 130 28.47 5.22 1.85
N GLN A 131 27.85 5.66 0.76
CA GLN A 131 27.66 7.06 0.39
C GLN A 131 26.24 7.29 -0.17
N GLN A 132 25.24 6.64 0.42
CA GLN A 132 23.85 6.94 0.13
C GLN A 132 23.56 8.45 0.25
N PRO A 133 22.66 8.99 -0.59
CA PRO A 133 21.85 8.27 -1.59
C PRO A 133 22.57 7.98 -2.92
N MET A 134 23.85 8.36 -3.08
CA MET A 134 24.51 8.38 -4.40
C MET A 134 25.31 7.11 -4.76
N THR A 135 25.35 6.09 -3.90
CA THR A 135 26.06 4.82 -4.15
C THR A 135 25.16 3.60 -4.12
N GLY A 136 25.74 2.48 -4.54
CA GLY A 136 25.03 1.25 -4.85
C GLY A 136 24.71 1.17 -6.34
N SER A 137 24.54 -0.05 -6.81
CA SER A 137 24.11 -0.31 -8.18
C SER A 137 22.61 -0.14 -8.29
N ILE A 138 22.15 0.55 -9.34
CA ILE A 138 20.72 0.69 -9.66
C ILE A 138 20.15 -0.71 -9.94
N ILE A 139 19.08 -1.06 -9.24
CA ILE A 139 18.41 -2.35 -9.40
C ILE A 139 17.82 -2.43 -10.82
N GLY A 140 18.17 -3.50 -11.53
CA GLY A 140 17.73 -3.77 -12.90
C GLY A 140 18.59 -3.11 -13.99
N ASP A 141 19.62 -2.33 -13.63
CA ASP A 141 20.54 -1.76 -14.62
C ASP A 141 21.44 -2.85 -15.21
N THR A 142 21.03 -3.39 -16.36
CA THR A 142 21.78 -4.42 -17.09
C THR A 142 23.15 -3.96 -17.62
N SER A 143 23.45 -2.66 -17.60
CA SER A 143 24.76 -2.13 -18.00
C SER A 143 25.81 -2.24 -16.89
N ASP A 144 25.35 -2.35 -15.64
CA ASP A 144 26.19 -2.57 -14.47
C ASP A 144 26.21 -4.07 -14.09
N PRO A 145 27.35 -4.77 -14.24
CA PRO A 145 27.45 -6.19 -13.91
C PRO A 145 27.33 -6.49 -12.42
N THR A 146 27.37 -5.49 -11.53
CA THR A 146 27.17 -5.66 -10.08
C THR A 146 25.75 -5.37 -9.62
N ALA A 147 24.87 -4.90 -10.52
CA ALA A 147 23.48 -4.63 -10.21
C ALA A 147 22.70 -5.92 -9.90
N ALA A 148 21.85 -5.83 -8.87
CA ALA A 148 20.78 -6.81 -8.71
C ALA A 148 19.77 -6.64 -9.86
N THR A 149 19.12 -7.73 -10.26
CA THR A 149 18.13 -7.73 -11.34
C THR A 149 16.73 -7.31 -10.84
N THR A 150 15.87 -6.88 -11.77
CA THR A 150 14.44 -6.65 -11.50
C THR A 150 13.76 -7.91 -10.95
N GLU A 151 14.12 -9.10 -11.44
CA GLU A 151 13.59 -10.37 -10.93
C GLU A 151 14.02 -10.64 -9.48
N GLN A 152 15.24 -10.27 -9.10
CA GLN A 152 15.71 -10.39 -7.72
C GLN A 152 14.96 -9.44 -6.78
N PHE A 153 14.62 -8.24 -7.23
CA PHE A 153 13.78 -7.31 -6.48
C PHE A 153 12.36 -7.84 -6.30
N GLY A 154 11.76 -8.42 -7.34
CA GLY A 154 10.50 -9.16 -7.21
C GLY A 154 10.60 -10.33 -6.23
N ALA A 155 11.68 -11.13 -6.29
CA ALA A 155 11.88 -12.25 -5.37
C ALA A 155 12.03 -11.81 -3.90
N PHE A 156 12.69 -10.69 -3.66
CA PHE A 156 12.76 -10.05 -2.34
C PHE A 156 11.37 -9.71 -1.81
N TRP A 157 10.57 -9.00 -2.62
CA TRP A 157 9.22 -8.59 -2.24
C TRP A 157 8.27 -9.75 -2.04
N GLY A 158 8.38 -10.79 -2.87
CA GLY A 158 7.62 -12.03 -2.71
C GLY A 158 7.92 -12.73 -1.38
N GLU A 159 9.19 -12.81 -0.97
CA GLU A 159 9.54 -13.43 0.32
C GLU A 159 9.10 -12.57 1.51
N LEU A 160 9.30 -11.25 1.46
CA LEU A 160 8.87 -10.34 2.53
C LEU A 160 7.35 -10.37 2.72
N ALA A 161 6.60 -10.29 1.61
CA ALA A 161 5.15 -10.38 1.64
C ALA A 161 4.66 -11.74 2.17
N ARG A 162 5.30 -12.85 1.78
CA ARG A 162 4.95 -14.18 2.28
C ARG A 162 5.06 -14.27 3.81
N ARG A 163 6.04 -13.59 4.41
CA ARG A 163 6.23 -13.58 5.87
C ARG A 163 5.20 -12.71 6.59
N PHE A 164 4.77 -11.60 5.99
CA PHE A 164 3.78 -10.68 6.57
C PHE A 164 2.34 -10.85 6.04
N VAL A 165 2.06 -11.88 5.23
CA VAL A 165 0.80 -12.05 4.50
C VAL A 165 -0.46 -12.02 5.39
N ASP A 166 -0.35 -12.53 6.61
CA ASP A 166 -1.46 -12.56 7.57
C ASP A 166 -1.57 -11.29 8.43
N ASN A 167 -0.58 -10.40 8.37
CA ASN A 167 -0.61 -9.12 9.09
C ASN A 167 -1.36 -8.08 8.24
N GLU A 168 -2.65 -7.92 8.55
CA GLU A 168 -3.56 -6.99 7.87
C GLU A 168 -3.11 -5.53 7.94
N LYS A 169 -2.28 -5.16 8.91
CA LYS A 169 -1.89 -3.78 9.17
C LYS A 169 -0.54 -3.40 8.58
N VAL A 170 0.11 -4.31 7.86
CA VAL A 170 1.29 -4.01 7.07
C VAL A 170 0.88 -3.28 5.79
N ILE A 171 1.67 -2.30 5.39
CA ILE A 171 1.64 -1.62 4.10
C ILE A 171 3.02 -1.86 3.46
N PHE A 172 3.02 -2.29 2.19
CA PHE A 172 4.26 -2.53 1.46
C PHE A 172 4.68 -1.26 0.72
N GLY A 173 5.65 -0.51 1.26
CA GLY A 173 6.28 0.62 0.57
C GLY A 173 7.42 0.12 -0.29
N LEU A 174 7.29 0.21 -1.61
CA LEU A 174 8.13 -0.57 -2.51
C LEU A 174 9.61 -0.17 -2.49
N MET A 175 9.91 1.12 -2.36
CA MET A 175 11.26 1.64 -2.32
C MET A 175 11.27 3.11 -1.91
N ASN A 176 12.19 3.52 -1.05
CA ASN A 176 12.44 4.94 -0.80
C ASN A 176 13.07 5.61 -2.03
N GLU A 177 12.49 6.72 -2.48
CA GLU A 177 13.08 7.72 -3.40
C GLU A 177 13.97 7.19 -4.55
N PRO A 178 13.44 6.47 -5.56
CA PRO A 178 14.17 6.24 -6.80
C PRO A 178 14.57 7.56 -7.48
N HIS A 179 15.84 7.65 -7.91
CA HIS A 179 16.39 8.86 -8.54
C HIS A 179 17.55 8.55 -9.49
N ASP A 180 17.84 9.49 -10.41
CA ASP A 180 18.94 9.43 -11.37
C ASP A 180 19.00 8.10 -12.15
N MET A 181 17.83 7.63 -12.59
CA MET A 181 17.65 6.38 -13.32
C MET A 181 16.55 6.49 -14.38
N ASP A 182 16.42 5.50 -15.27
CA ASP A 182 15.33 5.47 -16.24
C ASP A 182 13.99 5.22 -15.53
N THR A 183 13.00 6.07 -15.75
CA THR A 183 11.67 5.93 -15.13
C THR A 183 10.95 4.67 -15.61
N ASN A 184 11.24 4.17 -16.82
CA ASN A 184 10.71 2.88 -17.27
C ASN A 184 11.28 1.71 -16.47
N LEU A 185 12.50 1.85 -15.93
CA LEU A 185 13.09 0.86 -15.05
C LEU A 185 12.45 0.90 -13.66
N VAL A 186 12.10 2.08 -13.15
CA VAL A 186 11.29 2.23 -11.91
C VAL A 186 9.97 1.49 -12.07
N LEU A 187 9.22 1.76 -13.16
CA LEU A 187 7.97 1.05 -13.48
C LEU A 187 8.16 -0.48 -13.53
N ALA A 188 9.24 -0.96 -14.17
CA ALA A 188 9.50 -2.39 -14.29
C ALA A 188 9.81 -3.03 -12.92
N ASN A 189 10.58 -2.36 -12.07
CA ASN A 189 10.90 -2.82 -10.73
C ASN A 189 9.65 -2.84 -9.84
N ASP A 190 8.85 -1.78 -9.86
CA ASP A 190 7.61 -1.69 -9.08
C ASP A 190 6.59 -2.74 -9.53
N GLN A 191 6.42 -2.96 -10.84
CA GLN A 191 5.52 -4.01 -11.33
C GLN A 191 6.00 -5.41 -10.92
N ALA A 192 7.31 -5.68 -10.97
CA ALA A 192 7.86 -6.96 -10.52
C ALA A 192 7.61 -7.20 -9.02
N ALA A 193 7.72 -6.15 -8.20
CA ALA A 193 7.38 -6.20 -6.79
C ALA A 193 5.89 -6.44 -6.56
N VAL A 194 5.00 -5.69 -7.23
CA VAL A 194 3.54 -5.88 -7.15
C VAL A 194 3.15 -7.31 -7.52
N ASP A 195 3.62 -7.81 -8.65
CA ASP A 195 3.32 -9.16 -9.12
C ASP A 195 3.77 -10.22 -8.11
N ALA A 196 4.98 -10.08 -7.57
CA ALA A 196 5.53 -11.02 -6.59
C ALA A 196 4.78 -10.97 -5.25
N ILE A 197 4.42 -9.79 -4.75
CA ILE A 197 3.59 -9.61 -3.54
C ILE A 197 2.24 -10.30 -3.74
N ARG A 198 1.55 -10.02 -4.85
CA ARG A 198 0.23 -10.59 -5.12
C ARG A 198 0.27 -12.10 -5.36
N ALA A 199 1.37 -12.64 -5.90
CA ALA A 199 1.57 -14.08 -6.04
C ALA A 199 1.59 -14.84 -4.70
N THR A 200 1.87 -14.15 -3.58
CA THR A 200 1.79 -14.75 -2.23
C THR A 200 0.35 -14.87 -1.71
N GLY A 201 -0.61 -14.19 -2.33
CA GLY A 201 -1.97 -14.00 -1.81
C GLY A 201 -2.13 -12.79 -0.88
N ALA A 202 -1.09 -11.96 -0.71
CA ALA A 202 -1.16 -10.73 0.04
C ALA A 202 -2.14 -9.72 -0.59
N LEU A 203 -3.03 -9.18 0.23
CA LEU A 203 -4.08 -8.22 -0.17
C LEU A 203 -3.88 -6.82 0.44
N GLN A 204 -2.83 -6.66 1.25
CA GLN A 204 -2.42 -5.41 1.88
C GLN A 204 -2.22 -4.30 0.84
N LEU A 205 -2.34 -3.06 1.29
CA LEU A 205 -2.01 -1.90 0.49
C LEU A 205 -0.54 -1.96 0.04
N ILE A 206 -0.32 -1.71 -1.24
CA ILE A 206 1.00 -1.43 -1.80
C ILE A 206 1.07 0.07 -2.09
N ILE A 207 2.17 0.71 -1.72
CA ILE A 207 2.49 2.07 -2.14
C ILE A 207 3.75 2.05 -2.99
N ALA A 208 3.64 2.52 -4.24
CA ALA A 208 4.73 2.50 -5.21
C ALA A 208 5.28 3.92 -5.41
N PRO A 209 6.60 4.14 -5.35
CA PRO A 209 7.18 5.44 -5.63
C PRO A 209 7.17 5.74 -7.15
N GLY A 210 7.45 6.99 -7.51
CA GLY A 210 7.91 7.36 -8.84
C GLY A 210 9.42 7.54 -8.88
N ASN A 211 9.90 8.18 -9.94
CA ASN A 211 11.29 8.62 -10.07
C ASN A 211 11.43 10.11 -9.70
N GLY A 212 12.65 10.63 -9.64
CA GLY A 212 12.92 12.00 -9.20
C GLY A 212 12.66 12.19 -7.71
N TRP A 213 13.16 11.24 -6.90
CA TRP A 213 12.97 11.20 -5.44
C TRP A 213 11.50 11.04 -5.03
N THR A 214 10.67 10.53 -5.94
CA THR A 214 9.20 10.48 -5.80
C THR A 214 8.56 11.82 -5.37
N GLY A 215 9.22 12.93 -5.74
CA GLY A 215 8.81 14.28 -5.37
C GLY A 215 7.47 14.66 -6.01
N GLY A 216 6.49 15.08 -5.22
CA GLY A 216 5.18 15.46 -5.72
C GLY A 216 5.23 16.66 -6.67
N HIS A 217 6.06 17.66 -6.35
CA HIS A 217 6.38 18.81 -7.20
C HIS A 217 6.98 18.44 -8.57
N ALA A 218 7.69 17.30 -8.64
CA ALA A 218 8.41 16.86 -9.82
C ALA A 218 7.68 15.76 -10.62
N TRP A 219 6.52 15.30 -10.15
CA TRP A 219 5.83 14.13 -10.71
C TRP A 219 5.54 14.25 -12.21
N THR A 220 5.22 15.45 -12.66
CA THR A 220 4.89 15.76 -14.07
C THR A 220 6.06 16.37 -14.85
N GLU A 221 7.24 16.49 -14.23
CA GLU A 221 8.40 17.14 -14.81
C GLU A 221 9.40 16.12 -15.37
N ASP A 222 9.95 16.43 -16.53
CA ASP A 222 10.96 15.62 -17.21
C ASP A 222 12.32 16.33 -17.14
N TYR A 223 13.33 15.65 -16.59
CA TYR A 223 14.70 16.19 -16.52
C TYR A 223 15.75 15.07 -16.65
N PRO A 224 17.02 15.39 -16.97
CA PRO A 224 18.06 14.37 -17.11
C PRO A 224 18.20 13.52 -15.84
N GLY A 225 18.05 12.19 -15.96
CA GLY A 225 18.05 11.26 -14.83
C GLY A 225 16.66 10.97 -14.24
N ASN A 226 15.61 11.64 -14.72
CA ASN A 226 14.21 11.40 -14.39
C ASN A 226 13.36 11.50 -15.67
N SER A 227 13.70 10.68 -16.68
CA SER A 227 13.09 10.75 -18.00
C SER A 227 12.62 9.37 -18.48
N PRO A 228 11.38 9.25 -18.99
CA PRO A 228 10.33 10.29 -19.02
C PRO A 228 9.85 10.64 -17.60
N ALA A 229 9.06 11.71 -17.46
CA ALA A 229 8.43 12.06 -16.18
C ALA A 229 7.60 10.90 -15.60
N SER A 230 7.50 10.80 -14.28
CA SER A 230 6.70 9.76 -13.60
C SER A 230 5.26 9.71 -14.11
N SER A 231 4.64 10.87 -14.37
CA SER A 231 3.28 10.97 -14.91
C SER A 231 3.07 10.28 -16.26
N GLU A 232 4.10 10.14 -17.08
CA GLU A 232 4.00 9.56 -18.44
C GLU A 232 3.97 8.03 -18.43
N VAL A 233 4.48 7.39 -17.37
CA VAL A 233 4.68 5.93 -17.34
C VAL A 233 4.06 5.24 -16.14
N MET A 234 3.99 5.89 -14.98
CA MET A 234 3.56 5.22 -13.75
C MET A 234 2.07 4.83 -13.77
N HIS A 235 1.25 5.44 -14.64
CA HIS A 235 -0.15 5.02 -14.82
C HIS A 235 -0.30 3.59 -15.38
N GLN A 236 0.80 2.98 -15.83
CA GLN A 236 0.82 1.63 -16.40
C GLN A 236 0.91 0.53 -15.33
N LEU A 237 1.22 0.89 -14.07
CA LEU A 237 1.19 -0.06 -12.97
C LEU A 237 -0.18 -0.72 -12.83
N SER A 238 -0.18 -2.04 -12.67
CA SER A 238 -1.38 -2.83 -12.52
C SER A 238 -1.30 -3.68 -11.26
N ASP A 239 -2.30 -3.52 -10.39
CA ASP A 239 -2.48 -4.38 -9.23
C ASP A 239 -3.77 -5.22 -9.39
N PRO A 240 -3.67 -6.56 -9.50
CA PRO A 240 -4.85 -7.42 -9.62
C PRO A 240 -5.76 -7.39 -8.38
N ALA A 241 -5.26 -6.98 -7.20
CA ALA A 241 -6.09 -6.77 -6.02
C ALA A 241 -6.77 -5.39 -6.01
N SER A 242 -6.36 -4.49 -6.92
CA SER A 242 -6.80 -3.09 -6.97
C SER A 242 -6.63 -2.38 -5.61
N ASN A 243 -5.52 -2.63 -4.93
CA ASN A 243 -5.17 -2.05 -3.63
C ASN A 243 -3.77 -1.41 -3.69
N LEU A 244 -3.60 -0.49 -4.65
CA LEU A 244 -2.37 0.24 -4.96
C LEU A 244 -2.60 1.75 -4.79
N ALA A 245 -1.63 2.44 -4.20
CA ALA A 245 -1.52 3.89 -4.19
C ALA A 245 -0.07 4.31 -4.55
N PHE A 246 0.16 5.59 -4.78
CA PHE A 246 1.50 6.13 -4.99
C PHE A 246 2.11 6.67 -3.70
N ASP A 247 3.38 6.36 -3.49
CA ASP A 247 4.21 6.91 -2.42
C ASP A 247 4.82 8.24 -2.89
N ILE A 248 4.57 9.32 -2.17
CA ILE A 248 4.96 10.69 -2.56
C ILE A 248 5.74 11.34 -1.43
N HIS A 249 6.82 12.03 -1.78
CA HIS A 249 7.58 12.85 -0.85
C HIS A 249 7.41 14.32 -1.23
N GLU A 250 7.34 15.21 -0.23
CA GLU A 250 7.22 16.64 -0.50
C GLU A 250 7.78 17.47 0.67
N TYR A 251 8.93 18.11 0.45
CA TYR A 251 9.45 19.12 1.37
C TYR A 251 9.07 20.53 0.93
N LEU A 252 9.12 21.47 1.87
CA LEU A 252 8.56 22.82 1.69
C LEU A 252 9.64 23.90 1.52
N ASP A 253 10.90 23.47 1.56
CA ASP A 253 12.07 24.32 1.50
C ASP A 253 12.46 24.69 0.07
N THR A 254 13.51 25.48 -0.10
CA THR A 254 13.82 26.21 -1.34
C THR A 254 13.88 25.35 -2.60
N ASP A 255 14.33 24.12 -2.46
CA ASP A 255 14.56 23.17 -3.56
C ASP A 255 13.92 21.81 -3.31
N PHE A 256 12.97 21.74 -2.36
CA PHE A 256 12.24 20.53 -1.99
C PHE A 256 13.11 19.37 -1.49
N SER A 257 14.36 19.64 -1.10
CA SER A 257 15.30 18.63 -0.60
C SER A 257 15.11 18.30 0.89
N GLY A 258 14.40 19.14 1.63
CA GLY A 258 14.30 19.03 3.08
C GLY A 258 15.63 19.30 3.77
N THR A 259 16.57 20.04 3.18
CA THR A 259 17.87 20.33 3.80
C THR A 259 17.92 21.74 4.40
N HIS A 260 17.04 22.63 3.95
CA HIS A 260 17.06 24.04 4.31
C HIS A 260 16.03 24.40 5.39
N SER A 261 16.38 25.38 6.24
CA SER A 261 15.48 25.76 7.34
C SER A 261 14.34 26.70 6.94
N SER A 262 14.39 27.31 5.75
CA SER A 262 13.30 28.15 5.25
C SER A 262 12.20 27.30 4.61
N CYS A 263 10.94 27.69 4.81
CA CYS A 263 9.82 27.19 4.03
C CYS A 263 9.41 28.25 3.01
N GLU A 264 9.49 27.91 1.73
CA GLU A 264 9.31 28.83 0.60
C GLU A 264 8.29 28.35 -0.43
N ASN A 265 7.95 27.05 -0.42
CA ASN A 265 7.06 26.43 -1.39
C ASN A 265 5.78 25.94 -0.71
N LEU A 266 4.62 26.46 -1.16
CA LEU A 266 3.32 25.96 -0.73
C LEU A 266 3.05 24.61 -1.41
N ALA A 267 2.85 23.56 -0.60
CA ALA A 267 2.53 22.23 -1.10
C ALA A 267 1.24 22.25 -1.92
N SER A 268 0.25 23.07 -1.57
CA SER A 268 -0.99 23.20 -2.34
C SER A 268 -0.77 23.65 -3.80
N THR A 269 0.31 24.39 -4.06
CA THR A 269 0.72 24.77 -5.40
C THR A 269 1.59 23.68 -6.05
N ALA A 270 2.57 23.17 -5.29
CA ALA A 270 3.53 22.20 -5.78
C ALA A 270 2.88 20.85 -6.14
N LEU A 271 1.92 20.39 -5.34
CA LEU A 271 1.19 19.13 -5.52
C LEU A 271 0.01 19.23 -6.51
N ALA A 272 -0.33 20.42 -7.00
CA ALA A 272 -1.49 20.58 -7.89
C ALA A 272 -1.39 19.78 -9.21
N PRO A 273 -0.23 19.71 -9.90
CA PRO A 273 -0.07 18.88 -11.09
C PRO A 273 -0.23 17.38 -10.78
N LEU A 274 0.42 16.88 -9.73
CA LEU A 274 0.25 15.49 -9.27
C LEU A 274 -1.22 15.17 -8.94
N THR A 275 -1.88 16.05 -8.20
CA THR A 275 -3.29 15.85 -7.81
C THR A 275 -4.21 15.78 -9.02
N ALA A 276 -3.96 16.59 -10.05
CA ALA A 276 -4.70 16.52 -11.31
C ALA A 276 -4.47 15.17 -12.03
N TRP A 277 -3.23 14.68 -12.04
CA TRP A 277 -2.88 13.38 -12.61
C TRP A 277 -3.53 12.21 -11.86
N LEU A 278 -3.52 12.24 -10.52
CA LEU A 278 -4.19 11.24 -9.69
C LEU A 278 -5.70 11.18 -9.99
N LYS A 279 -6.34 12.34 -10.16
CA LYS A 279 -7.75 12.47 -10.57
C LYS A 279 -8.00 11.89 -11.96
N GLU A 280 -7.17 12.24 -12.93
CA GLU A 280 -7.30 11.77 -14.31
C GLU A 280 -7.22 10.24 -14.42
N HIS A 281 -6.30 9.64 -13.69
CA HIS A 281 -6.05 8.20 -13.74
C HIS A 281 -6.76 7.39 -12.64
N ASN A 282 -7.53 8.04 -11.77
CA ASN A 282 -8.26 7.44 -10.64
C ASN A 282 -7.35 6.71 -9.64
N PHE A 283 -6.17 7.27 -9.39
CA PHE A 283 -5.24 6.76 -8.38
C PHE A 283 -5.37 7.50 -7.05
N LYS A 284 -4.82 6.88 -6.01
CA LYS A 284 -4.65 7.44 -4.68
C LYS A 284 -3.17 7.60 -4.38
N ALA A 285 -2.83 8.46 -3.41
CA ALA A 285 -1.47 8.69 -2.96
C ALA A 285 -1.38 8.79 -1.43
N MET A 286 -0.20 8.51 -0.91
CA MET A 286 0.19 8.75 0.48
C MET A 286 1.42 9.64 0.48
N ILE A 287 1.44 10.72 1.26
CA ILE A 287 2.65 11.54 1.41
C ILE A 287 3.47 10.98 2.56
N THR A 288 4.43 10.10 2.27
CA THR A 288 5.13 9.36 3.32
C THR A 288 6.36 10.08 3.88
N GLU A 289 6.79 11.16 3.24
CA GLU A 289 7.77 12.08 3.82
C GLU A 289 7.42 13.53 3.51
N PHE A 290 7.38 14.32 4.58
CA PHE A 290 7.41 15.77 4.55
C PHE A 290 7.91 16.26 5.91
N GLY A 291 8.46 17.46 5.95
CA GLY A 291 8.94 18.05 7.19
C GLY A 291 9.14 19.55 7.07
N ALA A 292 9.35 20.19 8.22
CA ALA A 292 9.57 21.62 8.30
C ALA A 292 10.45 21.98 9.50
N SER A 293 11.12 23.12 9.41
CA SER A 293 11.90 23.69 10.51
C SER A 293 11.02 24.23 11.63
N ASN A 294 11.59 24.32 12.83
CA ASN A 294 11.04 25.16 13.89
C ASN A 294 11.20 26.65 13.53
N GLY A 295 10.12 27.28 13.08
CA GLY A 295 10.08 28.71 12.78
C GLY A 295 8.67 29.20 12.42
N THR A 296 8.32 30.41 12.86
CA THR A 296 7.00 31.01 12.64
C THR A 296 6.60 31.12 11.16
N GLN A 297 7.57 31.15 10.25
CA GLN A 297 7.30 31.11 8.81
C GLN A 297 6.75 29.75 8.38
N CYS A 298 7.30 28.64 8.88
CA CYS A 298 6.98 27.29 8.43
C CYS A 298 5.61 26.80 8.92
N ALA A 299 5.10 27.31 10.04
CA ALA A 299 3.77 26.98 10.59
C ALA A 299 2.65 27.03 9.55
N SER A 300 2.60 28.10 8.73
CA SER A 300 1.58 28.22 7.68
C SER A 300 1.77 27.23 6.53
N TYR A 301 3.00 26.78 6.26
CA TYR A 301 3.28 25.80 5.21
C TYR A 301 2.97 24.38 5.67
N VAL A 302 3.23 24.05 6.94
CA VAL A 302 2.78 22.79 7.56
C VAL A 302 1.26 22.71 7.56
N SER A 303 0.60 23.81 7.93
CA SER A 303 -0.86 23.91 7.82
C SER A 303 -1.34 23.78 6.36
N ASP A 304 -0.63 24.35 5.39
CA ASP A 304 -0.98 24.27 3.97
C ASP A 304 -0.96 22.82 3.46
N ILE A 305 0.12 22.06 3.68
CA ILE A 305 0.21 20.66 3.18
C ILE A 305 -0.81 19.74 3.85
N LEU A 306 -0.99 19.84 5.17
CA LEU A 306 -1.94 19.00 5.91
C LEU A 306 -3.40 19.29 5.52
N ASN A 307 -3.76 20.56 5.38
CA ASN A 307 -5.10 20.93 4.91
C ASN A 307 -5.29 20.58 3.44
N TYR A 308 -4.27 20.73 2.59
CA TYR A 308 -4.35 20.36 1.18
C TYR A 308 -4.65 18.87 1.00
N MET A 309 -3.96 18.00 1.75
CA MET A 309 -4.28 16.56 1.75
C MET A 309 -5.70 16.30 2.28
N ALA A 310 -6.12 16.97 3.36
CA ALA A 310 -7.46 16.81 3.92
C ALA A 310 -8.59 17.37 3.03
N ASP A 311 -8.27 18.23 2.07
CA ASP A 311 -9.24 18.80 1.11
C ASP A 311 -9.30 18.02 -0.21
N ASN A 312 -8.40 17.06 -0.45
CA ASN A 312 -8.30 16.30 -1.70
C ASN A 312 -8.40 14.79 -1.44
N GLU A 313 -9.46 14.15 -1.94
CA GLU A 313 -9.75 12.72 -1.71
C GLU A 313 -8.72 11.76 -2.33
N GLU A 314 -7.81 12.26 -3.15
CA GLU A 314 -6.70 11.51 -3.73
C GLU A 314 -5.69 11.10 -2.66
N TYR A 315 -5.57 11.86 -1.57
CA TYR A 315 -4.63 11.58 -0.49
C TYR A 315 -5.29 10.75 0.60
N ILE A 316 -4.75 9.57 0.86
CA ILE A 316 -5.28 8.60 1.84
C ILE A 316 -4.54 8.62 3.17
N GLY A 317 -3.37 9.25 3.21
CA GLY A 317 -2.60 9.35 4.44
C GLY A 317 -1.26 10.05 4.31
N TRP A 318 -0.56 10.13 5.43
CA TRP A 318 0.76 10.75 5.51
C TRP A 318 1.60 10.29 6.70
N THR A 319 2.92 10.43 6.58
CA THR A 319 3.88 10.32 7.69
C THR A 319 4.85 11.50 7.69
N ALA A 320 5.02 12.15 8.84
CA ALA A 320 6.00 13.23 9.00
C ALA A 320 7.42 12.65 9.17
N TRP A 321 8.42 13.31 8.58
CA TRP A 321 9.83 12.93 8.69
C TRP A 321 10.57 13.80 9.73
N ALA A 322 11.13 13.25 10.81
CA ALA A 322 11.00 11.88 11.31
C ALA A 322 11.15 11.81 12.84
N ALA A 323 10.62 10.75 13.42
CA ALA A 323 10.94 10.25 14.76
C ALA A 323 12.01 9.15 14.67
N GLY A 324 12.23 8.45 15.77
CA GLY A 324 13.11 7.29 15.84
C GLY A 324 14.23 7.41 16.87
N PRO A 325 14.79 6.26 17.28
CA PRO A 325 15.54 6.13 18.53
C PRO A 325 16.91 6.81 18.54
N PHE A 326 17.52 7.10 17.38
CA PHE A 326 18.95 7.42 17.27
C PHE A 326 19.29 8.84 16.77
N TRP A 327 18.30 9.72 16.66
CA TRP A 327 18.55 11.11 16.28
C TRP A 327 19.34 11.89 17.35
N GLY A 328 19.09 11.63 18.64
CA GLY A 328 19.63 12.46 19.70
C GLY A 328 19.30 13.94 19.44
N PRO A 329 20.29 14.87 19.45
CA PRO A 329 20.05 16.27 19.11
C PRO A 329 20.06 16.55 17.60
N ASN A 330 20.42 15.58 16.74
CA ASN A 330 20.42 15.79 15.29
C ASN A 330 18.99 15.95 14.76
N SER A 331 18.85 16.68 13.67
CA SER A 331 17.57 16.92 13.04
C SER A 331 17.42 16.13 11.73
N PRO A 332 16.24 15.54 11.49
CA PRO A 332 15.99 14.68 10.34
C PRO A 332 15.89 15.45 9.02
N CYS A 333 15.43 16.69 9.06
CA CYS A 333 15.35 17.56 7.89
C CYS A 333 15.40 19.02 8.32
N CYS A 334 15.37 19.89 7.31
CA CYS A 334 14.78 21.21 7.33
C CYS A 334 15.41 22.16 8.34
N THR A 335 16.73 22.11 8.52
CA THR A 335 17.38 22.82 9.63
C THR A 335 18.69 23.50 9.27
N ASP A 336 19.15 23.44 8.01
CA ASP A 336 20.51 23.85 7.61
C ASP A 336 21.58 23.18 8.50
N SER A 337 21.40 21.87 8.74
CA SER A 337 22.26 21.07 9.64
C SER A 337 22.30 21.53 11.10
N LYS A 338 21.34 22.35 11.55
CA LYS A 338 21.21 22.68 12.99
C LYS A 338 20.64 21.48 13.74
N GLN A 339 20.96 21.43 15.03
CA GLN A 339 20.63 20.31 15.91
C GLN A 339 19.44 20.68 16.81
N PHE A 340 18.23 20.57 16.26
CA PHE A 340 16.97 20.83 16.97
C PHE A 340 16.29 19.54 17.45
N GLY A 341 16.99 18.41 17.40
CA GLY A 341 16.41 17.09 17.66
C GLY A 341 15.47 16.64 16.54
N SER A 342 14.85 15.49 16.76
CA SER A 342 13.84 14.88 15.89
C SER A 342 12.41 15.05 16.42
N LEU A 343 11.45 14.43 15.72
CA LEU A 343 10.08 14.29 16.17
C LEU A 343 9.92 13.23 17.28
N GLU A 344 10.97 12.51 17.67
CA GLU A 344 10.87 11.50 18.73
C GLU A 344 10.37 12.10 20.06
N PRO A 345 9.33 11.53 20.71
CA PRO A 345 8.86 12.00 22.00
C PRO A 345 9.99 12.11 23.05
N GLY A 346 10.19 13.32 23.58
CA GLY A 346 11.25 13.60 24.55
C GLY A 346 12.60 14.00 23.93
N SER A 347 12.71 14.02 22.60
CA SER A 347 13.81 14.62 21.86
C SER A 347 14.06 16.07 22.27
N LYS A 348 15.34 16.50 22.24
CA LYS A 348 15.77 17.84 22.63
C LYS A 348 16.78 18.40 21.63
N ALA A 349 16.76 19.72 21.48
CA ALA A 349 17.79 20.44 20.77
C ALA A 349 19.15 20.33 21.48
N ALA A 350 20.24 20.59 20.76
CA ALA A 350 21.60 20.50 21.30
C ALA A 350 21.88 21.43 22.49
N ASP A 351 21.13 22.52 22.63
CA ASP A 351 21.21 23.44 23.78
C ASP A 351 20.38 22.99 25.00
N GLY A 352 19.70 21.84 24.90
CA GLY A 352 18.81 21.30 25.92
C GLY A 352 17.40 21.88 25.92
N GLY A 353 17.09 22.76 24.95
CA GLY A 353 15.76 23.31 24.72
C GLY A 353 14.79 22.30 24.12
N GLU A 354 13.57 22.78 23.85
CA GLU A 354 12.51 22.03 23.17
C GLU A 354 12.95 21.54 21.79
N GLY A 355 12.62 20.29 21.47
CA GLY A 355 12.96 19.67 20.20
C GLY A 355 11.89 19.88 19.12
N LEU A 356 12.09 19.30 17.94
CA LEU A 356 11.07 19.33 16.87
C LEU A 356 9.76 18.61 17.26
N TYR A 357 9.82 17.60 18.13
CA TYR A 357 8.60 17.01 18.71
C TYR A 357 7.74 18.05 19.43
N ASP A 358 8.36 18.86 20.29
CA ASP A 358 7.65 19.87 21.07
C ASP A 358 7.19 21.03 20.16
N THR A 359 8.06 21.50 19.27
CA THR A 359 7.89 22.78 18.55
C THR A 359 7.25 22.68 17.17
N VAL A 360 7.28 21.50 16.55
CA VAL A 360 6.69 21.28 15.21
C VAL A 360 5.58 20.25 15.30
N TRP A 361 5.85 19.08 15.89
CA TRP A 361 4.82 18.04 15.98
C TRP A 361 3.65 18.47 16.87
N LEU A 362 3.88 18.76 18.16
CA LEU A 362 2.80 19.09 19.08
C LEU A 362 2.12 20.44 18.78
N GLU A 363 2.88 21.43 18.34
CA GLU A 363 2.36 22.78 18.08
C GLU A 363 1.66 22.91 16.73
N GLU A 364 2.20 22.32 15.65
CA GLU A 364 1.73 22.57 14.29
C GLU A 364 1.01 21.38 13.66
N MET A 365 1.53 20.15 13.81
CA MET A 365 0.99 18.97 13.12
C MET A 365 -0.13 18.27 13.90
N GLN A 366 0.09 18.03 15.19
CA GLN A 366 -0.82 17.31 16.08
C GLN A 366 -2.25 17.90 16.11
N PRO A 367 -2.45 19.24 16.13
CA PRO A 367 -3.78 19.83 16.10
C PRO A 367 -4.56 19.54 14.82
N LEU A 368 -3.86 19.20 13.73
CA LEU A 368 -4.42 18.94 12.40
C LEU A 368 -4.60 17.43 12.12
N VAL A 369 -4.24 16.55 13.06
CA VAL A 369 -4.48 15.11 12.93
C VAL A 369 -5.99 14.81 12.89
N PRO A 370 -6.51 14.21 11.81
CA PRO A 370 -7.94 13.98 11.62
C PRO A 370 -8.40 12.71 12.37
N THR A 371 -8.28 12.73 13.70
CA THR A 371 -8.50 11.56 14.58
C THR A 371 -9.85 10.85 14.39
N ALA A 372 -10.88 11.55 13.91
CA ALA A 372 -12.21 10.99 13.63
C ALA A 372 -12.26 10.14 12.34
N ASP A 373 -11.34 10.37 11.40
CA ASP A 373 -11.31 9.72 10.08
C ASP A 373 -10.30 8.56 10.01
N LEU A 374 -9.37 8.48 10.98
CA LEU A 374 -8.37 7.43 11.05
C LEU A 374 -8.98 6.03 11.23
N VAL A 375 -8.49 5.07 10.44
CA VAL A 375 -8.93 3.67 10.52
C VAL A 375 -8.04 2.87 11.45
N TRP A 376 -8.63 2.03 12.31
CA TRP A 376 -7.88 1.26 13.33
C TRP A 376 -8.02 -0.26 13.18
N SER A 377 -8.79 -0.71 12.20
CA SER A 377 -9.13 -2.12 12.01
C SER A 377 -9.29 -2.44 10.53
N GLY A 378 -9.15 -3.73 10.21
CA GLY A 378 -9.24 -4.25 8.85
C GLY A 378 -7.88 -4.22 8.15
N ILE A 379 -7.89 -4.75 6.93
CA ILE A 379 -6.72 -4.77 6.06
C ILE A 379 -6.38 -3.36 5.56
N SER A 380 -5.09 -3.05 5.50
CA SER A 380 -4.56 -1.81 4.94
C SER A 380 -5.07 -1.61 3.52
N SER A 381 -5.64 -0.44 3.22
CA SER A 381 -6.26 -0.19 1.93
C SER A 381 -6.46 1.28 1.62
N HIS A 382 -6.43 1.62 0.32
CA HIS A 382 -6.83 2.94 -0.16
C HIS A 382 -8.37 3.13 -0.19
N THR A 383 -9.17 2.08 0.03
CA THR A 383 -10.63 2.16 0.23
C THR A 383 -11.14 1.34 1.43
N PRO A 384 -10.78 1.67 2.68
CA PRO A 384 -11.12 0.88 3.87
C PRO A 384 -12.62 0.63 4.07
N ALA A 385 -13.48 1.58 3.66
CA ALA A 385 -14.93 1.45 3.77
C ALA A 385 -15.54 0.34 2.88
N GLN A 386 -14.88 -0.02 1.77
CA GLN A 386 -15.29 -1.12 0.90
C GLN A 386 -14.86 -2.49 1.46
N ASN A 387 -13.79 -2.53 2.26
CA ASN A 387 -13.26 -3.77 2.85
C ASN A 387 -14.05 -4.33 4.02
N ALA A 388 -14.88 -3.53 4.69
CA ALA A 388 -15.82 -4.03 5.70
C ALA A 388 -16.78 -5.11 5.15
N VAL A 389 -17.04 -5.10 3.83
CA VAL A 389 -17.81 -6.14 3.15
C VAL A 389 -16.99 -7.43 2.98
N TYR A 390 -15.67 -7.32 2.75
CA TYR A 390 -14.75 -8.45 2.60
C TYR A 390 -14.42 -9.13 3.94
N ASP A 391 -14.23 -8.37 5.01
CA ASP A 391 -13.98 -8.91 6.35
C ASP A 391 -15.19 -9.70 6.89
N ALA A 392 -16.40 -9.32 6.49
CA ALA A 392 -17.61 -10.11 6.78
C ALA A 392 -17.59 -11.51 6.12
N PHE A 393 -16.85 -11.69 5.01
CA PHE A 393 -16.62 -13.02 4.41
C PHE A 393 -15.50 -13.80 5.13
N ARG A 394 -14.45 -13.13 5.63
CA ARG A 394 -13.34 -13.77 6.40
C ARG A 394 -13.78 -14.27 7.77
N LEU A 395 -14.66 -13.54 8.48
CA LEU A 395 -15.07 -13.82 9.86
C LEU A 395 -16.14 -14.92 10.02
N THR A 396 -16.32 -15.81 9.04
CA THR A 396 -17.12 -17.03 9.21
C THR A 396 -16.23 -18.28 9.14
N PRO A 397 -15.59 -18.69 10.26
CA PRO A 397 -14.76 -19.90 10.31
C PRO A 397 -15.58 -21.19 10.15
N ASP A 398 -16.91 -21.10 10.31
CA ASP A 398 -17.84 -22.20 10.15
C ASP A 398 -18.94 -21.81 9.16
N PHE A 399 -18.72 -22.05 7.86
CA PHE A 399 -19.84 -22.49 7.05
C PHE A 399 -20.22 -23.88 7.56
N ASN A 400 -21.02 -23.90 8.62
CA ASN A 400 -21.61 -25.11 9.14
C ASN A 400 -22.60 -25.58 8.06
N PHE A 401 -22.16 -26.49 7.20
CA PHE A 401 -23.02 -27.18 6.25
C PHE A 401 -24.09 -27.91 7.05
N SER A 402 -25.25 -27.28 7.19
CA SER A 402 -26.46 -27.99 7.58
C SER A 402 -27.06 -28.53 6.28
N PRO A 403 -26.88 -29.82 5.94
CA PRO A 403 -27.69 -30.41 4.89
C PRO A 403 -29.14 -30.29 5.37
N ARG A 404 -29.94 -29.49 4.66
CA ARG A 404 -31.39 -29.61 4.81
C ARG A 404 -31.75 -31.00 4.29
N GLY A 405 -31.90 -31.93 5.22
CA GLY A 405 -32.50 -33.23 4.97
C GLY A 405 -33.90 -33.06 4.38
N PRO A 406 -34.33 -33.96 3.50
CA PRO A 406 -35.59 -33.84 2.78
C PRO A 406 -36.74 -34.30 3.69
N ASP A 407 -37.18 -33.51 4.67
CA ASP A 407 -38.38 -33.83 5.43
C ASP A 407 -39.12 -32.57 5.90
N SER A 408 -39.99 -32.05 5.02
CA SER A 408 -41.29 -31.47 5.39
C SER A 408 -42.20 -31.49 4.15
N PRO A 409 -43.46 -31.92 4.28
CA PRO A 409 -44.15 -32.68 3.23
C PRO A 409 -44.80 -31.77 2.18
N ILE A 410 -44.55 -32.09 0.91
CA ILE A 410 -45.38 -31.64 -0.21
C ILE A 410 -46.48 -32.69 -0.38
N GLY A 411 -47.73 -32.24 -0.36
CA GLY A 411 -48.93 -33.06 -0.49
C GLY A 411 -48.97 -33.91 -1.76
N GLU A 412 -49.67 -35.03 -1.61
CA GLU A 412 -49.81 -36.20 -2.47
C GLU A 412 -50.09 -35.95 -3.98
N GLY A 413 -49.47 -36.79 -4.83
CA GLY A 413 -49.86 -37.00 -6.22
C GLY A 413 -48.78 -37.69 -7.09
N SER A 414 -48.64 -39.02 -6.99
CA SER A 414 -47.75 -39.88 -7.79
C SER A 414 -48.08 -39.89 -9.31
N PRO A 415 -47.29 -40.58 -10.17
CA PRO A 415 -45.91 -40.40 -10.66
C PRO A 415 -45.94 -40.22 -12.24
N PRO A 416 -44.88 -40.27 -13.10
CA PRO A 416 -43.62 -41.00 -12.95
C PRO A 416 -42.32 -40.45 -13.58
N THR A 417 -41.25 -41.20 -13.28
CA THR A 417 -40.04 -41.49 -14.07
C THR A 417 -38.90 -40.47 -14.14
N LEU A 418 -37.88 -40.77 -13.31
CA LEU A 418 -36.48 -40.49 -13.63
C LEU A 418 -36.04 -41.36 -14.83
N TYR A 419 -35.48 -40.73 -15.86
CA TYR A 419 -34.51 -41.38 -16.72
C TYR A 419 -33.13 -40.84 -16.36
N GLY A 420 -32.28 -41.73 -15.84
CA GLY A 420 -30.85 -41.50 -15.81
C GLY A 420 -30.27 -41.77 -17.20
N THR A 421 -29.38 -40.89 -17.65
CA THR A 421 -28.40 -41.22 -18.69
C THR A 421 -27.03 -40.74 -18.25
N THR A 422 -26.08 -41.66 -18.32
CA THR A 422 -24.65 -41.51 -18.04
C THR A 422 -23.94 -40.59 -19.03
N ALA A 423 -23.00 -39.81 -18.48
CA ALA A 423 -21.76 -39.24 -19.05
C ALA A 423 -21.84 -38.37 -20.33
N GLU A 424 -21.37 -37.11 -20.25
CA GLU A 424 -20.19 -36.60 -21.00
C GLU A 424 -19.97 -35.07 -20.86
N SER A 425 -18.69 -34.70 -20.63
CA SER A 425 -18.01 -33.40 -20.82
C SER A 425 -18.36 -32.17 -19.95
N GLN A 426 -17.28 -31.48 -19.55
CA GLN A 426 -17.13 -30.44 -18.52
C GLN A 426 -17.53 -29.02 -19.00
N ALA A 427 -18.07 -28.19 -18.08
CA ALA A 427 -18.00 -26.72 -18.12
C ALA A 427 -18.52 -26.09 -16.81
N ASN A 428 -17.83 -25.06 -16.30
CA ASN A 428 -18.37 -24.12 -15.32
C ASN A 428 -19.00 -22.92 -16.06
N ALA A 429 -20.16 -22.45 -15.62
CA ALA A 429 -20.83 -21.29 -16.23
C ALA A 429 -21.38 -20.34 -15.16
N VAL A 430 -21.11 -19.04 -15.33
CA VAL A 430 -21.73 -17.95 -14.58
C VAL A 430 -22.76 -17.31 -15.51
N GLY A 431 -24.05 -17.41 -15.17
CA GLY A 431 -25.14 -16.84 -15.95
C GLY A 431 -25.68 -15.57 -15.29
N ASP A 432 -25.73 -14.47 -16.04
CA ASP A 432 -26.42 -13.25 -15.66
C ASP A 432 -27.85 -13.28 -16.21
N CYS A 433 -28.84 -13.11 -15.35
CA CYS A 433 -30.25 -13.02 -15.74
C CYS A 433 -30.94 -11.92 -14.91
N GLU A 434 -31.04 -10.75 -15.54
CA GLU A 434 -32.11 -9.73 -15.46
C GLU A 434 -31.75 -8.32 -14.97
N ARG A 435 -32.53 -7.37 -15.52
CA ARG A 435 -32.34 -5.92 -15.61
C ARG A 435 -32.61 -5.22 -14.25
N SER A 436 -31.64 -4.46 -13.73
CA SER A 436 -31.77 -3.76 -12.44
C SER A 436 -32.48 -2.41 -12.56
N LEU A 437 -33.43 -2.17 -11.64
CA LEU A 437 -34.01 -0.85 -11.29
C LEU A 437 -34.09 -0.72 -9.75
N LEU A 438 -33.00 -1.07 -9.02
CA LEU A 438 -32.76 -0.98 -7.55
C LEU A 438 -33.75 -1.71 -6.59
N PRO A 439 -33.35 -2.13 -5.37
CA PRO A 439 -32.07 -2.66 -4.88
C PRO A 439 -32.18 -4.15 -4.42
N GLN A 440 -31.02 -4.81 -4.28
CA GLN A 440 -30.76 -6.24 -3.94
C GLN A 440 -30.77 -7.23 -5.12
N SER A 441 -29.75 -7.14 -5.98
CA SER A 441 -29.44 -8.21 -6.94
C SER A 441 -28.66 -9.33 -6.24
N GLN A 442 -29.20 -10.54 -6.21
CA GLN A 442 -28.47 -11.76 -5.80
C GLN A 442 -27.80 -12.40 -7.01
N LYS A 443 -26.57 -12.90 -6.86
CA LYS A 443 -25.91 -13.77 -7.85
C LYS A 443 -25.88 -15.21 -7.33
N ALA A 444 -26.05 -16.17 -8.24
CA ALA A 444 -26.06 -17.61 -7.95
C ALA A 444 -24.89 -18.30 -8.66
N LEU A 445 -24.06 -19.02 -7.90
CA LEU A 445 -23.01 -19.90 -8.42
C LEU A 445 -23.53 -21.33 -8.52
N TYR A 446 -23.20 -22.01 -9.60
CA TYR A 446 -23.56 -23.41 -9.83
C TYR A 446 -22.33 -24.29 -9.75
N PHE A 447 -22.35 -25.27 -8.86
CA PHE A 447 -21.34 -26.33 -8.78
C PHE A 447 -21.91 -27.63 -9.36
N GLN A 448 -21.05 -28.47 -9.96
CA GLN A 448 -21.42 -29.85 -10.26
C GLN A 448 -21.87 -30.49 -8.94
N ASP A 449 -23.08 -31.03 -8.95
CA ASP A 449 -23.83 -31.53 -7.78
C ASP A 449 -24.64 -30.47 -7.00
N THR A 450 -25.46 -29.71 -7.72
CA THR A 450 -26.74 -29.08 -7.28
C THR A 450 -26.73 -28.11 -6.09
N GLN A 451 -25.59 -27.74 -5.53
CA GLN A 451 -25.55 -26.68 -4.53
C GLN A 451 -25.51 -25.31 -5.21
N ILE A 452 -26.57 -24.53 -5.00
CA ILE A 452 -26.63 -23.12 -5.38
C ILE A 452 -26.12 -22.33 -4.19
N ILE A 453 -25.03 -21.60 -4.36
CA ILE A 453 -24.57 -20.62 -3.38
C ILE A 453 -25.16 -19.26 -3.78
N TYR A 454 -26.01 -18.71 -2.91
CA TYR A 454 -26.55 -17.37 -3.05
C TYR A 454 -25.69 -16.39 -2.28
N VAL A 455 -25.07 -15.46 -2.99
CA VAL A 455 -24.27 -14.39 -2.37
C VAL A 455 -25.06 -13.09 -2.43
N THR A 456 -25.31 -12.50 -1.27
CA THR A 456 -25.92 -11.17 -1.15
C THR A 456 -24.82 -10.18 -0.81
N MET A 457 -24.56 -9.23 -1.71
CA MET A 457 -23.48 -8.24 -1.55
C MET A 457 -24.08 -6.86 -1.27
N PRO A 458 -23.75 -6.22 -0.13
CA PRO A 458 -24.16 -4.85 0.13
C PRO A 458 -23.17 -3.85 -0.48
N GLY A 459 -23.68 -2.83 -1.19
CA GLY A 459 -23.03 -1.52 -1.24
C GLY A 459 -22.32 -1.05 -2.53
N ASP A 460 -21.96 -1.91 -3.49
CA ASP A 460 -21.17 -1.51 -4.68
C ASP A 460 -21.81 -1.92 -6.03
N PRO A 461 -21.36 -1.37 -7.18
CA PRO A 461 -21.72 -1.88 -8.50
C PRO A 461 -21.38 -3.38 -8.60
N HIS A 462 -22.39 -4.19 -8.98
CA HIS A 462 -22.38 -5.66 -8.96
C HIS A 462 -21.26 -6.35 -9.77
N GLU A 463 -20.47 -5.60 -10.54
CA GLU A 463 -19.39 -6.06 -11.42
C GLU A 463 -18.05 -6.09 -10.67
N ILE A 464 -17.70 -5.05 -9.91
CA ILE A 464 -16.43 -4.95 -9.18
C ILE A 464 -16.33 -6.03 -8.09
N ALA A 465 -17.41 -6.22 -7.33
CA ALA A 465 -17.46 -7.23 -6.28
C ALA A 465 -17.40 -8.67 -6.84
N ALA A 466 -17.96 -8.91 -8.02
CA ALA A 466 -17.91 -10.21 -8.68
C ALA A 466 -16.49 -10.53 -9.19
N THR A 467 -15.79 -9.55 -9.80
CA THR A 467 -14.40 -9.72 -10.25
C THR A 467 -13.47 -10.05 -9.09
N ARG A 468 -13.58 -9.33 -7.98
CA ARG A 468 -12.74 -9.55 -6.79
C ARG A 468 -13.03 -10.90 -6.10
N PHE A 469 -14.29 -11.34 -6.05
CA PHE A 469 -14.63 -12.68 -5.57
C PHE A 469 -14.08 -13.78 -6.48
N CYS A 470 -14.13 -13.59 -7.81
CA CYS A 470 -13.55 -14.53 -8.77
C CYS A 470 -12.03 -14.64 -8.58
N VAL A 471 -11.30 -13.53 -8.44
CA VAL A 471 -9.86 -13.52 -8.16
C VAL A 471 -9.54 -14.29 -6.86
N TYR A 472 -10.29 -14.02 -5.79
CA TYR A 472 -10.14 -14.73 -4.51
C TYR A 472 -10.39 -16.23 -4.64
N LEU A 473 -11.44 -16.63 -5.36
CA LEU A 473 -11.80 -18.02 -5.57
C LEU A 473 -10.74 -18.75 -6.42
N ASP A 474 -10.24 -18.11 -7.48
CA ASP A 474 -9.21 -18.65 -8.36
C ASP A 474 -7.88 -18.86 -7.60
N GLN A 475 -7.50 -17.91 -6.74
CA GLN A 475 -6.34 -18.00 -5.86
C GLN A 475 -6.47 -19.15 -4.84
N LYS A 476 -7.65 -19.32 -4.21
CA LYS A 476 -7.89 -20.41 -3.26
C LYS A 476 -7.91 -21.79 -3.91
N LEU A 477 -8.42 -21.90 -5.14
CA LEU A 477 -8.44 -23.15 -5.88
C LEU A 477 -7.07 -23.49 -6.49
N GLY A 478 -6.28 -22.49 -6.89
CA GLY A 478 -4.91 -22.66 -7.40
C GLY A 478 -3.90 -23.12 -6.34
N GLY A 479 -4.08 -22.74 -5.07
CA GLY A 479 -3.22 -23.16 -3.96
C GLY A 479 -3.38 -24.61 -3.49
N ALA A 480 -4.40 -25.34 -3.98
CA ALA A 480 -4.70 -26.71 -3.52
C ALA A 480 -3.90 -27.81 -4.25
N ALA A 481 -3.01 -27.47 -5.20
CA ALA A 481 -2.27 -28.43 -6.01
C ALA A 481 -0.86 -28.73 -5.49
N ALA A 482 -0.75 -29.30 -4.28
CA ALA A 482 0.49 -29.92 -3.82
C ALA A 482 0.20 -31.24 -3.10
N VAL A 483 -0.13 -32.27 -3.89
CA VAL A 483 -0.15 -33.67 -3.45
C VAL A 483 0.75 -34.48 -4.40
N PRO A 484 1.70 -35.30 -3.91
CA PRO A 484 2.70 -35.95 -4.75
C PRO A 484 2.08 -37.01 -5.70
N PRO A 485 2.78 -37.35 -6.80
CA PRO A 485 2.15 -37.87 -8.01
C PRO A 485 1.73 -39.33 -7.84
N THR A 486 0.44 -39.61 -7.95
CA THR A 486 -0.05 -40.93 -8.35
C THR A 486 -1.02 -40.78 -9.53
N THR A 487 -0.49 -41.07 -10.72
CA THR A 487 -1.17 -41.56 -11.94
C THR A 487 -2.56 -41.01 -12.29
N VAL A 488 -2.69 -39.70 -12.51
CA VAL A 488 -3.75 -39.08 -13.34
C VAL A 488 -3.13 -37.84 -14.02
N PRO A 489 -3.31 -37.58 -15.33
CA PRO A 489 -2.69 -36.43 -15.97
C PRO A 489 -3.28 -35.11 -15.42
N PRO A 490 -2.49 -34.02 -15.37
CA PRO A 490 -2.95 -32.75 -14.82
C PRO A 490 -4.00 -32.14 -15.75
N THR A 491 -5.24 -32.00 -15.27
CA THR A 491 -6.22 -31.12 -15.88
C THR A 491 -5.90 -29.69 -15.47
N THR A 492 -5.40 -28.90 -16.42
CA THR A 492 -5.34 -27.44 -16.33
C THR A 492 -6.74 -26.90 -16.09
N VAL A 493 -6.94 -26.22 -14.97
CA VAL A 493 -8.14 -25.41 -14.72
C VAL A 493 -7.81 -24.01 -15.26
N SER A 494 -8.47 -23.59 -16.33
CA SER A 494 -8.50 -22.18 -16.73
C SER A 494 -9.91 -21.62 -16.48
N SER A 495 -9.97 -20.45 -15.87
CA SER A 495 -11.17 -19.63 -15.79
C SER A 495 -11.09 -18.59 -16.94
N THR A 496 -12.19 -18.38 -17.66
CA THR A 496 -12.26 -17.33 -18.70
C THR A 496 -13.56 -16.57 -18.51
N CYS A 497 -13.46 -15.28 -18.19
CA CYS A 497 -14.60 -14.37 -18.08
C CYS A 497 -14.96 -13.81 -19.47
N TRP A 498 -16.25 -13.84 -19.83
CA TRP A 498 -16.76 -13.21 -21.05
C TRP A 498 -17.81 -12.14 -20.71
N HIS A 499 -17.71 -10.98 -21.37
CA HIS A 499 -18.78 -9.98 -21.39
C HIS A 499 -19.65 -10.17 -22.63
N ALA A 500 -20.98 -10.13 -22.48
CA ALA A 500 -21.91 -10.13 -23.61
C ALA A 500 -22.33 -8.69 -23.93
N GLU A 501 -21.92 -8.18 -25.10
CA GLU A 501 -22.61 -7.08 -25.77
C GLU A 501 -23.80 -7.64 -26.56
N ASP A 502 -24.93 -6.94 -26.54
CA ASP A 502 -26.22 -7.25 -27.20
C ASP A 502 -27.22 -8.14 -26.41
N GLY A 503 -28.33 -7.51 -26.03
CA GLY A 503 -29.44 -8.08 -25.27
C GLY A 503 -30.39 -8.99 -26.05
N SER A 504 -29.89 -10.04 -26.70
CA SER A 504 -30.75 -11.06 -27.30
C SER A 504 -30.28 -12.50 -27.05
N ARG A 505 -31.05 -13.21 -26.19
CA ARG A 505 -31.11 -14.67 -25.96
C ARG A 505 -29.91 -15.50 -26.48
N CYS A 506 -28.89 -15.70 -25.66
CA CYS A 506 -27.82 -16.65 -25.96
C CYS A 506 -28.20 -18.09 -25.56
N ARG A 507 -28.48 -18.94 -26.55
CA ARG A 507 -28.08 -20.35 -26.55
C ARG A 507 -26.93 -20.51 -27.56
N ARG A 508 -25.73 -20.87 -27.13
CA ARG A 508 -24.87 -21.87 -27.82
C ARG A 508 -23.58 -22.20 -27.06
N ARG A 509 -23.14 -23.43 -27.34
CA ARG A 509 -21.98 -24.19 -26.86
C ARG A 509 -20.65 -23.57 -27.29
N VAL A 510 -19.61 -23.76 -26.47
CA VAL A 510 -18.21 -23.85 -26.91
C VAL A 510 -17.66 -25.16 -26.33
N ALA A 511 -17.12 -26.01 -27.21
CA ALA A 511 -16.38 -27.22 -26.87
C ALA A 511 -14.88 -26.92 -26.95
N VAL A 512 -14.08 -27.67 -26.19
CA VAL A 512 -12.61 -27.78 -26.37
C VAL A 512 -12.32 -28.61 -27.62
#